data_AF-A0A7L8YR95-F1
#
_entry.id   AF-A0A7L8YR95-F1
#
_cell.length_a   1.000
_cell.length_b   1.000
_cell.length_c   1.000
_cell.angle_alpha   90.00
_cell.angle_beta   90.00
_cell.angle_gamma   90.00
#
_symmetry.space_group_name_H-M   'P 1'
#
loop_
_entity.id
_entity.type
_entity.pdbx_description
1 polymer ?
#
loop_
_entity_poly.entity_id
_entity_poly.type
_entity_poly.pdbx_seq_one_letter_code
_entity_poly.pdbx_strand_id
1 'polypeptide(L)'
;MQQKENFLSTQKGKIIAGSGGLVGIVVIYLLLSWMFGFWPFGKLTKEKINAMVIDPGAVTSSISQTDAAKKAKTVTDSYNNLKNAADKLNVNNKDEVLTALNALKTKTDEITTNSKSDSWDVAAFVTSFNQITKADFESAANAIIKAADLK
;
A
#
# COMPACT_ATOMS: atom_id res chain seq x y z
N MET A 1 -16.99 -16.78 -42.44
CA MET A 1 -17.32 -15.51 -41.75
C MET A 1 -17.00 -15.69 -40.28
N GLN A 2 -15.84 -15.22 -39.81
CA GLN A 2 -15.47 -15.33 -38.40
C GLN A 2 -16.17 -14.21 -37.62
N GLN A 3 -17.16 -14.59 -36.83
CA GLN A 3 -17.80 -13.72 -35.84
C GLN A 3 -16.72 -13.26 -34.86
N LYS A 4 -16.43 -11.96 -34.87
CA LYS A 4 -15.70 -11.30 -33.79
C LYS A 4 -16.57 -11.38 -32.54
N GLU A 5 -16.36 -12.39 -31.72
CA GLU A 5 -16.96 -12.43 -30.40
C GLU A 5 -16.39 -11.29 -29.57
N ASN A 6 -17.29 -10.38 -29.22
CA ASN A 6 -17.03 -9.19 -28.42
C ASN A 6 -16.62 -9.65 -27.02
N PHE A 7 -15.32 -9.66 -26.72
CA PHE A 7 -14.76 -9.97 -25.39
C PHE A 7 -15.40 -9.15 -24.25
N LEU A 8 -16.04 -8.03 -24.60
CA LEU A 8 -16.77 -7.12 -23.72
C LEU A 8 -18.15 -7.65 -23.26
N SER A 9 -18.68 -8.74 -23.82
CA SER A 9 -20.01 -9.27 -23.43
C SER A 9 -19.95 -10.38 -22.37
N THR A 10 -18.80 -11.04 -22.21
CA THR A 10 -18.63 -12.09 -21.21
C THR A 10 -18.54 -11.49 -19.80
N GLN A 11 -19.29 -12.05 -18.84
CA GLN A 11 -19.35 -11.64 -17.42
C GLN A 11 -17.98 -11.33 -16.78
N LYS A 12 -16.89 -11.94 -17.27
CA LYS A 12 -15.52 -11.70 -16.82
C LYS A 12 -15.00 -10.28 -17.11
N GLY A 13 -15.46 -9.64 -18.18
CA GLY A 13 -15.10 -8.26 -18.52
C GLY A 13 -15.79 -7.19 -17.65
N LYS A 14 -16.94 -7.53 -17.04
CA LYS A 14 -17.67 -6.62 -16.15
C LYS A 14 -17.15 -6.60 -14.71
N ILE A 15 -16.47 -7.65 -14.25
CA ILE A 15 -15.95 -7.69 -12.88
C ILE A 15 -14.65 -6.88 -12.73
N ILE A 16 -13.91 -6.66 -13.83
CA ILE A 16 -12.67 -5.88 -13.82
C ILE A 16 -12.94 -4.36 -13.87
N ALA A 17 -14.15 -3.97 -14.28
CA ALA A 17 -14.56 -2.57 -14.36
C ALA A 17 -15.56 -2.23 -13.24
N GLY A 18 -15.06 -1.79 -12.08
CA GLY A 18 -15.72 -0.67 -11.39
C GLY A 18 -16.29 -0.85 -9.98
N SER A 19 -16.24 -1.99 -9.29
CA SER A 19 -16.92 -2.07 -7.97
C SER A 19 -16.29 -2.93 -6.87
N GLY A 20 -15.11 -3.54 -7.08
CA GLY A 20 -14.44 -4.32 -6.02
C GLY A 20 -13.43 -3.54 -5.16
N GLY A 21 -12.88 -2.43 -5.65
CA GLY A 21 -11.70 -1.80 -5.05
C GLY A 21 -11.97 -0.87 -3.86
N LEU A 22 -13.17 -0.28 -3.77
CA LEU A 22 -13.47 0.70 -2.71
C LEU A 22 -13.72 0.03 -1.34
N VAL A 23 -14.31 -1.16 -1.32
CA VAL A 23 -14.62 -1.86 -0.06
C VAL A 23 -13.33 -2.34 0.62
N GLY A 24 -12.35 -2.83 -0.13
CA GLY A 24 -11.05 -3.25 0.42
C GLY A 24 -10.29 -2.10 1.08
N ILE A 25 -10.29 -0.90 0.46
CA ILE A 25 -9.61 0.28 1.01
C ILE A 25 -10.27 0.75 2.31
N VAL A 26 -11.60 0.75 2.40
CA VAL A 26 -12.32 1.16 3.61
C VAL A 26 -12.05 0.20 4.77
N VAL A 27 -12.01 -1.12 4.52
CA VAL A 27 -11.68 -2.12 5.55
C VAL A 27 -10.24 -1.97 6.04
N ILE A 28 -9.28 -1.75 5.13
CA ILE A 28 -7.89 -1.46 5.52
C ILE A 28 -7.81 -0.16 6.34
N TYR A 29 -8.52 0.89 5.94
CA TYR A 29 -8.52 2.16 6.66
C TYR A 29 -9.10 2.05 8.07
N LEU A 30 -10.18 1.26 8.24
CA LEU A 30 -10.78 0.93 9.53
C LEU A 30 -9.85 0.06 10.37
N LEU A 31 -9.17 -0.93 9.79
CA LEU A 31 -8.20 -1.77 10.49
C LEU A 31 -6.99 -0.96 10.97
N LEU A 32 -6.43 -0.13 10.11
CA LEU A 32 -5.34 0.77 10.48
C LEU A 32 -5.82 1.70 11.61
N SER A 33 -6.94 2.41 11.42
CA SER A 33 -7.47 3.35 12.42
C SER A 33 -7.81 2.67 13.76
N TRP A 34 -8.34 1.44 13.74
CA TRP A 34 -8.65 0.65 14.93
C TRP A 34 -7.39 0.17 15.66
N MET A 35 -6.37 -0.26 14.91
CA MET A 35 -5.05 -0.58 15.48
C MET A 35 -4.39 0.64 16.13
N PHE A 36 -4.59 1.85 15.58
CA PHE A 36 -4.00 3.09 16.10
C PHE A 36 -4.70 3.68 17.32
N GLY A 37 -6.01 3.50 17.47
CA GLY A 37 -6.73 3.89 18.69
C GLY A 37 -6.20 3.20 19.97
N PHE A 38 -5.57 2.03 19.83
CA PHE A 38 -5.03 1.22 20.93
C PHE A 38 -3.48 1.17 20.97
N TRP A 39 -2.80 1.87 20.05
CA TRP A 39 -1.35 1.73 19.83
C TRP A 39 -0.38 2.41 20.81
N PRO A 40 -0.73 3.46 21.59
CA PRO A 40 0.28 4.08 22.44
C PRO A 40 0.68 3.23 23.66
N PHE A 41 -0.05 2.17 23.99
CA PHE A 41 0.16 1.40 25.24
C PHE A 41 0.34 -0.12 25.06
N GLY A 42 0.27 -0.64 23.83
CA GLY A 42 0.40 -2.08 23.56
C GLY A 42 1.80 -2.48 23.09
N LYS A 43 2.30 -3.64 23.55
CA LYS A 43 3.53 -4.26 23.01
C LYS A 43 3.40 -4.47 21.50
N LEU A 44 4.47 -4.16 20.76
CA LEU A 44 4.64 -4.47 19.35
C LEU A 44 4.90 -5.97 19.20
N THR A 45 4.06 -6.67 18.45
CA THR A 45 4.19 -8.10 18.16
C THR A 45 4.33 -8.32 16.66
N LYS A 46 4.82 -9.50 16.27
CA LYS A 46 4.91 -9.91 14.87
C LYS A 46 3.58 -9.77 14.12
N GLU A 47 2.48 -10.20 14.74
CA GLU A 47 1.12 -10.10 14.20
C GLU A 47 0.73 -8.64 13.92
N LYS A 48 1.05 -7.74 14.86
CA LYS A 48 0.76 -6.31 14.70
C LYS A 48 1.58 -5.67 13.59
N ILE A 49 2.83 -6.09 13.38
CA ILE A 49 3.64 -5.61 12.25
C ILE A 49 3.09 -6.18 10.94
N ASN A 50 2.75 -7.46 10.90
CA ASN A 50 2.16 -8.08 9.71
C ASN A 50 0.82 -7.44 9.31
N ALA A 51 0.03 -6.98 10.29
CA ALA A 51 -1.21 -6.25 10.00
C ALA A 51 -0.97 -4.84 9.39
N MET A 52 0.26 -4.32 9.40
CA MET A 52 0.62 -3.10 8.68
C MET A 52 0.89 -3.35 7.19
N VAL A 53 1.12 -4.61 6.80
CA VAL A 53 1.31 -5.01 5.40
C VAL A 53 -0.02 -4.88 4.66
N ILE A 54 -0.01 -4.10 3.58
CA ILE A 54 -1.17 -3.94 2.70
C ILE A 54 -0.91 -4.58 1.35
N ASP A 55 -2.00 -4.98 0.68
CA ASP A 55 -1.99 -5.19 -0.76
C ASP A 55 -2.61 -3.96 -1.43
N PRO A 56 -1.82 -3.09 -2.08
CA PRO A 56 -2.33 -1.88 -2.72
C PRO A 56 -3.24 -2.19 -3.93
N GLY A 57 -3.16 -3.41 -4.48
CA GLY A 57 -3.80 -3.79 -5.72
C GLY A 57 -3.25 -3.02 -6.92
N ALA A 58 -3.97 -3.10 -8.04
CA ALA A 58 -3.65 -2.35 -9.25
C ALA A 58 -4.66 -1.21 -9.50
N VAL A 59 -4.24 -0.22 -10.27
CA VAL A 59 -5.07 0.88 -10.78
C VAL A 59 -4.96 0.98 -12.30
N THR A 60 -5.98 1.56 -12.93
CA THR A 60 -6.06 1.78 -14.38
C THR A 60 -6.08 3.28 -14.69
N SER A 61 -5.93 3.63 -15.97
CA SER A 61 -5.96 5.01 -16.47
C SER A 61 -7.31 5.73 -16.27
N SER A 62 -8.33 5.05 -15.77
CA SER A 62 -9.64 5.64 -15.44
C SER A 62 -9.74 6.15 -14.00
N ILE A 63 -8.67 6.08 -13.21
CA ILE A 63 -8.68 6.56 -11.83
C ILE A 63 -8.82 8.08 -11.76
N SER A 64 -9.69 8.56 -10.86
CA SER A 64 -9.83 9.98 -10.56
C SER A 64 -8.68 10.45 -9.67
N GLN A 65 -8.29 11.73 -9.76
CA GLN A 65 -7.30 12.33 -8.87
C GLN A 65 -7.68 12.15 -7.39
N THR A 66 -8.96 12.33 -7.05
CA THR A 66 -9.45 12.16 -5.67
C THR A 66 -9.25 10.73 -5.16
N ASP A 67 -9.50 9.73 -5.99
CA ASP A 67 -9.30 8.32 -5.60
C ASP A 67 -7.82 7.93 -5.58
N ALA A 68 -7.02 8.52 -6.48
CA ALA A 68 -5.57 8.40 -6.46
C ALA A 68 -4.98 8.97 -5.16
N ALA A 69 -5.43 10.15 -4.72
CA ALA A 69 -5.01 10.75 -3.46
C ALA A 69 -5.38 9.88 -2.24
N LYS A 70 -6.58 9.27 -2.22
CA LYS A 70 -6.97 8.32 -1.16
C LYS A 70 -6.06 7.08 -1.13
N LYS A 71 -5.79 6.50 -2.31
CA LYS A 71 -4.91 5.33 -2.44
C LYS A 71 -3.47 5.65 -2.06
N ALA A 72 -2.94 6.79 -2.50
CA ALA A 72 -1.64 7.29 -2.08
C ALA A 72 -1.58 7.45 -0.56
N LYS A 73 -2.61 8.03 0.06
CA LYS A 73 -2.71 8.13 1.51
C LYS A 73 -2.64 6.75 2.19
N THR A 74 -3.35 5.74 1.71
CA THR A 74 -3.29 4.38 2.27
C THR A 74 -1.88 3.80 2.23
N VAL A 75 -1.18 3.94 1.09
CA VAL A 75 0.21 3.52 0.93
C VAL A 75 1.14 4.26 1.90
N THR A 76 1.00 5.59 1.97
CA THR A 76 1.83 6.44 2.84
C THR A 76 1.58 6.17 4.32
N ASP A 77 0.33 5.96 4.72
CA ASP A 77 -0.01 5.59 6.09
C ASP A 77 0.65 4.25 6.46
N SER A 78 0.52 3.22 5.61
CA SER A 78 1.15 1.91 5.86
C SER A 78 2.68 2.00 5.97
N TYR A 79 3.34 2.74 5.07
CA TYR A 79 4.78 3.01 5.17
C TYR A 79 5.14 3.70 6.50
N ASN A 80 4.44 4.77 6.87
CA ASN A 80 4.68 5.49 8.12
C ASN A 80 4.48 4.58 9.34
N ASN A 81 3.54 3.64 9.28
CA ASN A 81 3.30 2.69 10.35
C ASN A 81 4.46 1.72 10.53
N LEU A 82 4.99 1.17 9.43
CA LEU A 82 6.18 0.32 9.45
C LEU A 82 7.41 1.10 9.97
N LYS A 83 7.61 2.33 9.49
CA LYS A 83 8.68 3.21 9.99
C LYS A 83 8.55 3.45 11.50
N ASN A 84 7.36 3.83 11.96
CA ASN A 84 7.11 4.07 13.38
C ASN A 84 7.30 2.80 14.22
N ALA A 85 6.98 1.61 13.69
CA ALA A 85 7.26 0.34 14.35
C ALA A 85 8.77 0.11 14.48
N ALA A 86 9.54 0.35 13.42
CA ALA A 86 11.00 0.25 13.44
C ALA A 86 11.64 1.23 14.45
N ASP A 87 11.14 2.47 14.50
CA ASP A 87 11.58 3.49 15.44
C ASP A 87 11.28 3.07 16.89
N LYS A 88 10.04 2.60 17.18
CA LYS A 88 9.65 2.14 18.52
C LYS A 88 10.43 0.91 19.00
N LEU A 89 10.79 0.02 18.09
CA LEU A 89 11.60 -1.16 18.38
C LEU A 89 13.10 -0.86 18.40
N ASN A 90 13.50 0.37 18.06
CA ASN A 90 14.90 0.79 17.95
C ASN A 90 15.73 -0.09 16.99
N VAL A 91 15.14 -0.43 15.84
CA VAL A 91 15.78 -1.24 14.79
C VAL A 91 15.91 -0.49 13.46
N ASN A 92 15.50 0.78 13.40
CA ASN A 92 15.57 1.64 12.23
C ASN A 92 17.00 1.93 11.73
N ASN A 93 18.02 1.68 12.57
CA ASN A 93 19.44 1.83 12.25
C ASN A 93 20.10 0.53 11.76
N LYS A 94 19.36 -0.58 11.68
CA LYS A 94 19.87 -1.85 11.16
C LYS A 94 19.88 -1.79 9.63
N ASP A 95 20.99 -2.17 9.00
CA ASP A 95 21.19 -2.05 7.55
C ASP A 95 20.06 -2.69 6.73
N GLU A 96 19.62 -3.90 7.10
CA GLU A 96 18.51 -4.60 6.43
C GLU A 96 17.19 -3.82 6.54
N VAL A 97 16.90 -3.25 7.72
CA VAL A 97 15.68 -2.46 7.97
C VAL A 97 15.73 -1.13 7.21
N LEU A 98 16.87 -0.44 7.29
CA LEU A 98 17.08 0.83 6.60
C LEU A 98 16.96 0.67 5.09
N THR A 99 17.54 -0.39 4.53
CA THR A 99 17.47 -0.70 3.09
C THR A 99 16.02 -0.95 2.67
N ALA A 100 15.29 -1.81 3.38
CA ALA A 100 13.92 -2.15 3.05
C ALA A 100 12.96 -0.95 3.19
N LEU A 101 13.09 -0.17 4.27
CA LEU A 101 12.29 1.04 4.48
C LEU A 101 12.60 2.12 3.45
N ASN A 102 13.87 2.34 3.08
CA ASN A 102 14.22 3.32 2.05
C ASN A 102 13.69 2.93 0.67
N ALA A 103 13.79 1.65 0.29
CA ALA A 103 13.22 1.16 -0.97
C ALA A 103 11.70 1.38 -1.02
N LEU A 104 11.00 1.07 0.08
CA LEU A 104 9.57 1.32 0.20
C LEU A 104 9.25 2.82 0.16
N LYS A 105 10.03 3.65 0.87
CA LYS A 105 9.87 5.11 0.92
C LYS A 105 9.96 5.74 -0.46
N THR A 106 10.96 5.36 -1.27
CA THR A 106 11.14 5.90 -2.62
C THR A 106 9.87 5.71 -3.47
N LYS A 107 9.31 4.50 -3.47
CA LYS A 107 8.06 4.22 -4.20
C LYS A 107 6.87 5.01 -3.62
N THR A 108 6.75 5.06 -2.29
CA THR A 108 5.70 5.82 -1.60
C THR A 108 5.76 7.32 -1.88
N ASP A 109 6.95 7.91 -1.91
CA ASP A 109 7.17 9.33 -2.20
C ASP A 109 6.79 9.67 -3.65
N GLU A 110 7.13 8.79 -4.59
CA GLU A 110 6.77 8.94 -6.01
C GLU A 110 5.25 8.89 -6.20
N ILE A 111 4.58 7.91 -5.58
CA ILE A 111 3.11 7.80 -5.58
C ILE A 111 2.46 9.04 -4.96
N THR A 112 2.99 9.49 -3.82
CA THR A 112 2.47 10.68 -3.12
C THR A 112 2.61 11.91 -4.01
N THR A 113 3.77 12.10 -4.65
CA THR A 113 4.03 13.21 -5.56
C THR A 113 3.06 13.20 -6.75
N ASN A 114 2.94 12.06 -7.43
CA ASN A 114 2.07 11.93 -8.61
C ASN A 114 0.56 11.98 -8.27
N SER A 115 0.19 11.93 -6.99
CA SER A 115 -1.20 12.09 -6.54
C SER A 115 -1.60 13.54 -6.24
N LYS A 116 -0.64 14.47 -6.15
CA LYS A 116 -0.91 15.87 -5.84
C LYS A 116 -1.51 16.61 -7.03
N SER A 117 -2.28 17.67 -6.75
CA SER A 117 -3.00 18.41 -7.79
C SER A 117 -2.14 19.18 -8.76
N ASP A 118 -1.01 19.69 -8.29
CA ASP A 118 -0.02 20.42 -9.08
C ASP A 118 0.82 19.49 -9.98
N SER A 119 0.86 18.21 -9.65
CA SER A 119 1.68 17.18 -10.31
C SER A 119 0.83 16.07 -10.93
N TRP A 120 -0.48 16.27 -11.05
CA TRP A 120 -1.41 15.22 -11.44
C TRP A 120 -1.23 14.86 -12.92
N ASP A 121 -0.68 13.68 -13.14
CA ASP A 121 -0.67 12.99 -14.41
C ASP A 121 -1.14 11.55 -14.18
N VAL A 122 -2.25 11.18 -14.80
CA VAL A 122 -2.86 9.87 -14.58
C VAL A 122 -1.96 8.72 -15.02
N ALA A 123 -1.16 8.90 -16.09
CA ALA A 123 -0.26 7.87 -16.57
C ALA A 123 0.95 7.71 -15.63
N ALA A 124 1.50 8.82 -15.12
CA ALA A 124 2.57 8.82 -14.13
C ALA A 124 2.10 8.19 -12.81
N PHE A 125 0.89 8.52 -12.33
CA PHE A 125 0.33 7.91 -11.13
C PHE A 125 0.09 6.41 -11.31
N VAL A 126 -0.54 5.99 -12.41
CA VAL A 126 -0.81 4.57 -12.67
C VAL A 126 0.50 3.78 -12.75
N THR A 127 1.53 4.35 -13.36
CA THR A 127 2.86 3.73 -13.46
C THR A 127 3.48 3.56 -12.09
N SER A 128 3.60 4.63 -11.29
CA SER A 128 4.24 4.55 -9.98
C SER A 128 3.42 3.71 -8.98
N PHE A 129 2.09 3.79 -9.01
CA PHE A 129 1.24 3.00 -8.13
C PHE A 129 1.28 1.50 -8.46
N ASN A 130 1.33 1.10 -9.73
CA ASN A 130 1.37 -0.31 -10.07
C ASN A 130 2.77 -0.95 -9.87
N GLN A 131 3.80 -0.15 -9.56
CA GLN A 131 5.14 -0.64 -9.20
C GLN A 131 5.29 -0.97 -7.71
N ILE A 132 4.41 -0.46 -6.85
CA ILE A 132 4.38 -0.85 -5.43
C ILE A 132 3.50 -2.07 -5.26
N THR A 133 4.00 -3.06 -4.54
CA THR A 133 3.37 -4.37 -4.38
C THR A 133 3.30 -4.75 -2.91
N LYS A 134 2.47 -5.74 -2.59
CA LYS A 134 2.44 -6.35 -1.25
C LYS A 134 3.84 -6.81 -0.80
N ALA A 135 4.64 -7.33 -1.71
CA ALA A 135 5.99 -7.82 -1.41
C ALA A 135 6.93 -6.71 -0.92
N ASP A 136 6.74 -5.46 -1.36
CA ASP A 136 7.53 -4.32 -0.86
C ASP A 136 7.24 -4.06 0.63
N PHE A 137 5.96 -4.14 1.03
CA PHE A 137 5.56 -4.02 2.43
C PHE A 137 5.99 -5.23 3.26
N GLU A 138 5.85 -6.45 2.72
CA GLU A 138 6.32 -7.68 3.38
C GLU A 138 7.83 -7.66 3.60
N SER A 139 8.61 -7.14 2.64
CA SER A 139 10.06 -6.99 2.78
C SER A 139 10.42 -6.11 3.98
N ALA A 140 9.81 -4.92 4.08
CA ALA A 140 10.02 -4.02 5.21
C ALA A 140 9.54 -4.62 6.55
N ALA A 141 8.35 -5.21 6.58
CA ALA A 141 7.80 -5.86 7.77
C ALA A 141 8.70 -7.01 8.26
N ASN A 142 9.13 -7.90 7.36
CA ASN A 142 9.99 -9.04 7.69
C ASN A 142 11.36 -8.58 8.20
N ALA A 143 11.95 -7.55 7.59
CA ALA A 143 13.20 -6.97 8.08
C ALA A 143 13.07 -6.46 9.53
N ILE A 144 11.97 -5.74 9.84
CA ILE A 144 11.71 -5.24 11.19
C ILE A 144 11.50 -6.39 12.18
N ILE A 145 10.66 -7.38 11.82
CA ILE A 145 10.36 -8.55 12.66
C ILE A 145 11.63 -9.31 13.00
N LYS A 146 12.47 -9.59 11.99
CA LYS A 146 13.74 -10.28 12.14
C LYS A 146 14.71 -9.48 13.01
N ALA A 147 14.87 -8.19 12.75
CA ALA A 147 15.79 -7.32 13.49
C ALA A 147 15.40 -7.12 14.96
N ALA A 148 14.10 -7.15 15.26
CA ALA A 148 13.56 -7.02 16.60
C ALA A 148 13.34 -8.36 17.34
N ASP A 149 13.71 -9.49 16.72
CA ASP A 149 13.51 -10.85 17.25
C ASP A 149 12.06 -11.12 17.72
N LEU A 150 11.09 -10.65 16.94
CA LEU A 150 9.68 -10.83 17.26
C LEU A 150 9.23 -12.23 16.83
N LYS A 151 8.76 -13.01 17.82
CA LYS A 151 8.27 -14.38 17.63
C LYS A 151 6.87 -14.42 17.03
#